data_AF-W4US29-F1
#
_entry.id   AF-W4US29-F1
#
_cell.length_a   1.000
_cell.length_b   1.000
_cell.length_c   1.000
_cell.angle_alpha   90.00
_cell.angle_beta   90.00
_cell.angle_gamma   90.00
#
_symmetry.space_group_name_H-M   'P 1'
#
loop_
_entity.id
_entity.type
_entity.pdbx_description
1 polymer ?
#
loop_
_entity_poly.entity_id
_entity_poly.type
_entity_poly.pdbx_seq_one_letter_code
_entity_poly.pdbx_strand_id
1 'polypeptide(L)'
;MELQPGQVNWGSINPQPLPGAVRLWMWSVFAGGGDFICTYRYRQPLYGTEQYHYGIVGTDGVTVTPGGREYETFIKEIRELRKHYSPRETKPVDYLARRTAILFNHENSWSIERQKQNRTWDTFAHVEKYYRTLKSFGAPVDFISEAKQLSDYPVVIVPAYQLADPALVSQWTEYVKNGGNLILTCRTAHKDRYGRLPEIPFGEMLTPLTGNRMDFFDLLLPENPGKVMMNSQAYSWNTWGEVLIPASDAQVWATYADEYYAGKPAVTFRKLGKGTVTYVGVDTHDGALEKDLLKQLYAQLQIPVMDLPYGVTLEYRNGLGIVLNYSDRPYTFALPQGAKALVGSTEIPTAGVLVFSFKK
;
A
#
# COMPACT_ATOMS: atom_id res chain seq x y z
N MET A 1 -19.78 -3.69 1.88
CA MET A 1 -21.12 -4.28 2.07
C MET A 1 -21.12 -5.24 3.25
N GLU A 2 -20.09 -6.08 3.42
CA GLU A 2 -20.08 -7.13 4.44
C GLU A 2 -18.80 -7.06 5.29
N LEU A 3 -18.97 -7.09 6.61
CA LEU A 3 -17.90 -7.13 7.59
C LEU A 3 -18.15 -8.28 8.57
N GLN A 4 -17.11 -9.02 8.90
CA GLN A 4 -17.17 -10.18 9.79
C GLN A 4 -17.44 -9.74 11.25
N PRO A 5 -18.54 -10.19 11.90
CA PRO A 5 -18.91 -9.77 13.27
C PRO A 5 -18.42 -10.74 14.36
N GLY A 6 -17.57 -11.70 14.01
CA GLY A 6 -17.19 -12.83 14.87
C GLY A 6 -16.50 -13.88 14.02
N GLN A 7 -16.56 -15.16 14.36
CA GLN A 7 -16.00 -16.22 13.51
C GLN A 7 -16.79 -16.41 12.19
N VAL A 8 -16.08 -16.66 11.07
CA VAL A 8 -16.64 -17.07 9.76
C VAL A 8 -16.68 -18.60 9.63
N ASN A 9 -17.28 -19.14 8.56
CA ASN A 9 -17.45 -20.58 8.34
C ASN A 9 -16.58 -21.18 7.22
N TRP A 10 -15.94 -20.37 6.38
CA TRP A 10 -15.38 -20.81 5.09
C TRP A 10 -13.85 -20.73 4.98
N GLY A 11 -13.17 -20.12 5.95
CA GLY A 11 -11.70 -20.12 6.01
C GLY A 11 -11.15 -21.54 6.21
N SER A 12 -9.89 -21.77 5.82
CA SER A 12 -9.19 -23.03 6.08
C SER A 12 -9.09 -23.34 7.57
N ILE A 13 -8.96 -22.29 8.39
CA ILE A 13 -9.07 -22.28 9.86
C ILE A 13 -9.87 -21.03 10.22
N ASN A 14 -10.85 -21.16 11.13
CA ASN A 14 -11.79 -20.08 11.47
C ASN A 14 -11.66 -19.67 12.95
N PRO A 15 -10.61 -18.93 13.34
CA PRO A 15 -10.45 -18.48 14.73
C PRO A 15 -11.45 -17.38 15.09
N GLN A 16 -11.68 -17.21 16.38
CA GLN A 16 -12.36 -16.01 16.88
C GLN A 16 -11.45 -14.78 16.69
N PRO A 17 -12.00 -13.63 16.29
CA PRO A 17 -11.27 -12.36 16.31
C PRO A 17 -10.79 -12.02 17.74
N LEU A 18 -9.69 -11.26 17.84
CA LEU A 18 -9.26 -10.70 19.12
C LEU A 18 -10.33 -9.76 19.70
N PRO A 19 -10.44 -9.63 21.03
CA PRO A 19 -11.26 -8.57 21.64
C PRO A 19 -10.89 -7.20 21.07
N GLY A 20 -11.88 -6.46 20.58
CA GLY A 20 -11.73 -5.15 19.94
C GLY A 20 -11.57 -5.19 18.42
N ALA A 21 -11.33 -6.35 17.81
CA ALA A 21 -11.06 -6.46 16.38
C ALA A 21 -12.25 -6.06 15.50
N VAL A 22 -13.47 -6.42 15.88
CA VAL A 22 -14.67 -6.03 15.10
C VAL A 22 -14.85 -4.52 15.16
N ARG A 23 -14.69 -3.92 16.35
CA ARG A 23 -14.67 -2.46 16.54
C ARG A 23 -13.58 -1.79 15.69
N LEU A 24 -12.35 -2.31 15.72
CA LEU A 24 -11.22 -1.83 14.93
C LEU A 24 -11.54 -1.85 13.43
N TRP A 25 -12.09 -2.95 12.91
CA TRP A 25 -12.41 -3.08 11.48
C TRP A 25 -13.49 -2.09 11.03
N MET A 26 -14.53 -1.86 11.85
CA MET A 26 -15.51 -0.81 11.55
C MET A 26 -14.87 0.58 11.52
N TRP A 27 -13.98 0.86 12.46
CA TRP A 27 -13.17 2.09 12.44
C TRP A 27 -12.27 2.17 11.22
N SER A 28 -11.78 1.05 10.69
CA SER A 28 -10.95 0.98 9.49
C SER A 28 -11.74 1.38 8.24
N VAL A 29 -12.95 0.83 8.10
CA VAL A 29 -13.85 1.19 6.99
C VAL A 29 -14.25 2.66 7.08
N PHE A 30 -14.54 3.15 8.29
CA PHE A 30 -14.82 4.58 8.49
C PHE A 30 -13.58 5.44 8.17
N ALA A 31 -12.40 5.09 8.67
CA ALA A 31 -11.17 5.83 8.40
C ALA A 31 -10.87 5.91 6.89
N GLY A 32 -11.05 4.81 6.17
CA GLY A 32 -10.88 4.71 4.71
C GLY A 32 -11.96 5.39 3.87
N GLY A 33 -12.88 6.16 4.48
CA GLY A 33 -13.89 6.95 3.75
C GLY A 33 -15.21 6.23 3.49
N GLY A 34 -15.44 5.02 4.02
CA GLY A 34 -16.71 4.32 3.87
C GLY A 34 -17.88 5.05 4.52
N ASP A 35 -18.92 5.37 3.76
CA ASP A 35 -20.17 5.97 4.27
C ASP A 35 -21.18 4.94 4.78
N PHE A 36 -20.95 3.67 4.46
CA PHE A 36 -21.82 2.56 4.83
C PHE A 36 -21.02 1.38 5.37
N ILE A 37 -21.40 0.90 6.56
CA ILE A 37 -20.81 -0.25 7.23
C ILE A 37 -21.94 -1.19 7.61
N CYS A 38 -21.85 -2.44 7.16
CA CYS A 38 -22.80 -3.48 7.47
C CYS A 38 -22.06 -4.78 7.76
N THR A 39 -22.46 -5.46 8.81
CA THR A 39 -21.94 -6.78 9.14
C THR A 39 -22.74 -7.83 8.41
N TYR A 40 -22.05 -8.83 7.85
CA TYR A 40 -22.69 -10.09 7.50
C TYR A 40 -22.54 -11.01 8.70
N ARG A 41 -23.53 -11.14 9.57
CA ARG A 41 -24.98 -10.86 9.43
C ARG A 41 -25.58 -10.40 10.76
N TYR A 42 -26.89 -10.09 10.78
CA TYR A 42 -27.59 -9.73 12.01
C TYR A 42 -27.63 -10.89 13.03
N ARG A 43 -28.32 -11.99 12.68
CA ARG A 43 -28.50 -13.17 13.54
C ARG A 43 -27.84 -14.39 12.91
N GLN A 44 -27.11 -15.15 13.72
CA GLN A 44 -26.55 -16.44 13.32
C GLN A 44 -27.67 -17.41 12.88
N PRO A 45 -27.58 -18.05 11.70
CA PRO A 45 -28.63 -18.91 11.20
C PRO A 45 -28.65 -20.26 11.93
N LEU A 46 -29.82 -20.89 11.98
CA LEU A 46 -30.03 -22.18 12.63
C LEU A 46 -29.75 -23.38 11.72
N TYR A 47 -29.64 -23.15 10.41
CA TYR A 47 -29.46 -24.19 9.40
C TYR A 47 -28.80 -23.60 8.15
N GLY A 48 -28.30 -24.48 7.28
CA GLY A 48 -27.66 -24.13 6.01
C GLY A 48 -26.13 -24.13 6.09
N THR A 49 -25.50 -23.88 4.94
CA THR A 49 -24.03 -23.96 4.77
C THR A 49 -23.25 -22.99 5.67
N GLU A 50 -23.91 -21.97 6.20
CA GLU A 50 -23.31 -20.92 7.03
C GLU A 50 -23.78 -20.95 8.50
N GLN A 51 -24.33 -22.05 9.01
CA GLN A 51 -24.79 -22.16 10.41
C GLN A 51 -23.71 -21.85 11.47
N TYR A 52 -22.44 -21.95 11.10
CA TYR A 52 -21.29 -21.59 11.95
C TYR A 52 -20.72 -20.18 11.68
N HIS A 53 -21.30 -19.43 10.75
CA HIS A 53 -20.96 -18.03 10.54
C HIS A 53 -21.68 -17.18 11.59
N TYR A 54 -20.93 -16.45 12.40
CA TYR A 54 -21.49 -15.65 13.48
C TYR A 54 -22.33 -14.48 12.95
N GLY A 55 -23.32 -14.08 13.73
CA GLY A 55 -23.96 -12.77 13.62
C GLY A 55 -23.56 -11.87 14.79
N ILE A 56 -24.03 -10.62 14.77
CA ILE A 56 -23.98 -9.74 15.96
C ILE A 56 -24.95 -10.22 17.06
N VAL A 57 -25.92 -11.06 16.71
CA VAL A 57 -26.84 -11.77 17.61
C VAL A 57 -26.69 -13.29 17.42
N GLY A 58 -26.70 -14.03 18.52
CA GLY A 58 -26.59 -15.49 18.55
C GLY A 58 -27.80 -16.22 17.96
N THR A 59 -27.72 -17.56 17.95
CA THR A 59 -28.76 -18.44 17.39
C THR A 59 -30.09 -18.31 18.11
N ASP A 60 -30.11 -17.94 19.38
CA ASP A 60 -31.33 -17.68 20.17
C ASP A 60 -32.10 -16.42 19.73
N GLY A 61 -31.46 -15.53 18.95
CA GLY A 61 -32.05 -14.28 18.47
C GLY A 61 -32.11 -13.15 19.48
N VAL A 62 -31.52 -13.32 20.66
CA VAL A 62 -31.55 -12.32 21.75
C VAL A 62 -30.19 -12.09 22.41
N THR A 63 -29.30 -13.09 22.41
CA THR A 63 -27.97 -12.93 23.00
C THR A 63 -27.05 -12.16 22.06
N VAL A 64 -26.60 -10.99 22.51
CA VAL A 64 -25.60 -10.18 21.79
C VAL A 64 -24.24 -10.87 21.87
N THR A 65 -23.60 -11.10 20.72
CA THR A 65 -22.28 -11.75 20.66
C THR A 65 -21.17 -10.78 21.07
N PRO A 66 -19.93 -11.25 21.33
CA PRO A 66 -18.79 -10.35 21.60
C PRO A 66 -18.63 -9.27 20.52
N GLY A 67 -18.66 -9.65 19.24
CA GLY A 67 -18.59 -8.67 18.14
C GLY A 67 -19.84 -7.80 18.01
N GLY A 68 -21.01 -8.28 18.45
CA GLY A 68 -22.21 -7.45 18.60
C GLY A 68 -22.04 -6.33 19.63
N ARG A 69 -21.40 -6.59 20.78
CA ARG A 69 -21.09 -5.54 21.77
C ARG A 69 -20.07 -4.53 21.24
N GLU A 70 -19.11 -4.99 20.45
CA GLU A 70 -18.16 -4.12 19.75
C GLU A 70 -18.84 -3.24 18.70
N TYR A 71 -19.81 -3.80 17.96
CA TYR A 71 -20.69 -3.07 17.05
C TYR A 71 -21.47 -1.98 17.78
N GLU A 72 -22.14 -2.31 18.90
CA GLU A 72 -22.85 -1.33 19.72
C GLU A 72 -21.93 -0.19 20.20
N THR A 73 -20.71 -0.53 20.60
CA THR A 73 -19.70 0.44 21.04
C THR A 73 -19.35 1.41 19.92
N PHE A 74 -19.02 0.91 18.73
CA PHE A 74 -18.73 1.73 17.56
C PHE A 74 -19.91 2.67 17.22
N ILE A 75 -21.15 2.17 17.23
CA ILE A 75 -22.33 3.00 16.96
C ILE A 75 -22.50 4.11 18.01
N LYS A 76 -22.26 3.83 19.29
CA LYS A 76 -22.29 4.85 20.36
C LYS A 76 -21.22 5.93 20.12
N GLU A 77 -19.99 5.53 19.76
CA GLU A 77 -18.89 6.44 19.47
C GLU A 77 -19.17 7.33 18.24
N ILE A 78 -19.68 6.75 17.16
CA ILE A 78 -20.06 7.51 15.96
C ILE A 78 -21.15 8.53 16.28
N ARG A 79 -22.16 8.18 17.10
CA ARG A 79 -23.19 9.14 17.53
C ARG A 79 -22.59 10.29 18.32
N GLU A 80 -21.68 10.00 19.23
CA GLU A 80 -20.98 11.01 20.05
C GLU A 80 -20.13 11.94 19.19
N LEU A 81 -19.43 11.41 18.18
CA LEU A 81 -18.56 12.18 17.30
C LEU A 81 -19.30 13.09 16.31
N ARG A 82 -20.62 12.93 16.13
CA ARG A 82 -21.41 13.84 15.28
C ARG A 82 -21.33 15.30 15.74
N LYS A 83 -21.08 15.56 17.03
CA LYS A 83 -20.89 16.93 17.55
C LYS A 83 -19.52 17.53 17.23
N HIS A 84 -18.56 16.71 16.80
CA HIS A 84 -17.20 17.08 16.41
C HIS A 84 -16.98 17.01 14.89
N TYR A 85 -18.02 16.60 14.15
CA TYR A 85 -18.00 16.42 12.71
C TYR A 85 -17.77 17.74 11.97
N SER A 86 -16.73 17.78 11.14
CA SER A 86 -16.44 18.89 10.23
C SER A 86 -16.35 18.36 8.80
N PRO A 87 -17.49 18.29 8.07
CA PRO A 87 -17.48 17.88 6.67
C PRO A 87 -16.63 18.83 5.84
N ARG A 88 -15.95 18.30 4.83
CA ARG A 88 -15.15 19.09 3.87
C ARG A 88 -14.01 19.88 4.52
N GLU A 89 -13.50 19.40 5.65
CA GLU A 89 -12.30 19.99 6.23
C GLU A 89 -11.11 19.91 5.26
N THR A 90 -10.17 20.83 5.44
CA THR A 90 -8.84 20.71 4.85
C THR A 90 -8.01 19.78 5.74
N LYS A 91 -7.58 18.66 5.18
CA LYS A 91 -6.65 17.74 5.85
C LYS A 91 -5.30 18.43 6.11
N PRO A 92 -4.51 17.95 7.09
CA PRO A 92 -3.18 18.52 7.35
C PRO A 92 -2.31 18.61 6.10
N VAL A 93 -1.56 19.70 5.96
CA VAL A 93 -0.75 19.98 4.75
C VAL A 93 0.31 18.91 4.53
N ASP A 94 0.98 18.48 5.60
CA ASP A 94 1.98 17.41 5.56
C ASP A 94 1.36 16.05 5.20
N TYR A 95 0.11 15.79 5.64
CA TYR A 95 -0.65 14.61 5.24
C TYR A 95 -0.92 14.60 3.73
N LEU A 96 -1.33 15.73 3.17
CA LEU A 96 -1.58 15.87 1.73
C LEU A 96 -0.29 15.86 0.90
N ALA A 97 0.82 16.38 1.44
CA ALA A 97 2.12 16.31 0.78
C ALA A 97 2.60 14.85 0.59
N ARG A 98 2.20 13.94 1.50
CA ARG A 98 2.46 12.50 1.40
C ARG A 98 1.49 11.76 0.46
N ARG A 99 0.47 12.41 -0.09
CA ARG A 99 -0.55 11.73 -0.89
C ARG A 99 0.08 11.00 -2.07
N THR A 100 -0.22 9.71 -2.17
CA THR A 100 0.39 8.85 -3.18
C THR A 100 -0.68 8.06 -3.91
N ALA A 101 -0.54 7.96 -5.22
CA ALA A 101 -1.33 7.03 -6.02
C ALA A 101 -0.56 5.74 -6.27
N ILE A 102 -1.27 4.61 -6.22
CA ILE A 102 -0.80 3.32 -6.74
C ILE A 102 -1.65 2.99 -7.97
N LEU A 103 -1.01 2.87 -9.12
CA LEU A 103 -1.68 2.44 -10.34
C LEU A 103 -1.93 0.93 -10.27
N PHE A 104 -3.18 0.53 -10.48
CA PHE A 104 -3.56 -0.88 -10.47
C PHE A 104 -4.55 -1.19 -11.59
N ASN A 105 -4.37 -2.35 -12.21
CA ASN A 105 -5.23 -2.83 -13.28
C ASN A 105 -5.38 -4.35 -13.18
N HIS A 106 -6.64 -4.81 -13.21
CA HIS A 106 -6.97 -6.23 -13.08
C HIS A 106 -6.46 -7.05 -14.27
N GLU A 107 -6.57 -6.57 -15.50
CA GLU A 107 -6.06 -7.25 -16.69
C GLU A 107 -4.55 -7.40 -16.64
N ASN A 108 -3.84 -6.38 -16.12
CA ASN A 108 -2.41 -6.46 -15.88
C ASN A 108 -2.07 -7.58 -14.87
N SER A 109 -2.77 -7.60 -13.73
CA SER A 109 -2.61 -8.67 -12.73
C SER A 109 -2.91 -10.06 -13.32
N TRP A 110 -4.00 -10.22 -14.06
CA TRP A 110 -4.34 -11.50 -14.71
C TRP A 110 -3.28 -11.94 -15.71
N SER A 111 -2.71 -11.00 -16.47
CA SER A 111 -1.64 -11.28 -17.42
C SER A 111 -0.37 -11.78 -16.72
N ILE A 112 -0.05 -11.24 -15.53
CA ILE A 112 1.07 -11.72 -14.71
C ILE A 112 0.75 -13.07 -14.08
N GLU A 113 -0.43 -13.28 -13.53
CA GLU A 113 -0.78 -14.55 -12.88
C GLU A 113 -0.71 -15.74 -13.85
N ARG A 114 -1.04 -15.53 -15.13
CA ARG A 114 -0.87 -16.56 -16.19
C ARG A 114 0.59 -16.83 -16.55
N GLN A 115 1.46 -15.85 -16.33
CA GLN A 115 2.87 -15.85 -16.76
C GLN A 115 3.74 -15.17 -15.68
N LYS A 116 3.83 -15.85 -14.53
CA LYS A 116 4.63 -15.42 -13.39
C LYS A 116 6.12 -15.51 -13.64
N GLN A 117 6.54 -16.55 -14.37
CA GLN A 117 7.90 -16.97 -14.68
C GLN A 117 8.71 -17.43 -13.45
N ASN A 118 8.29 -17.05 -12.25
CA ASN A 118 8.81 -17.56 -10.99
C ASN A 118 7.64 -18.00 -10.09
N ARG A 119 7.68 -19.23 -9.56
CA ARG A 119 6.63 -19.77 -8.66
C ARG A 119 6.46 -18.99 -7.36
N THR A 120 7.47 -18.21 -6.96
CA THR A 120 7.46 -17.37 -5.76
C THR A 120 6.98 -15.95 -6.03
N TRP A 121 6.76 -15.57 -7.29
CA TRP A 121 6.19 -14.25 -7.61
C TRP A 121 4.74 -14.17 -7.13
N ASP A 122 4.44 -13.10 -6.39
CA ASP A 122 3.11 -12.72 -5.97
C ASP A 122 2.89 -11.23 -6.26
N THR A 123 2.00 -10.96 -7.22
CA THR A 123 1.70 -9.59 -7.67
C THR A 123 1.12 -8.73 -6.56
N PHE A 124 0.26 -9.29 -5.70
CA PHE A 124 -0.35 -8.55 -4.60
C PHE A 124 0.65 -8.31 -3.48
N ALA A 125 1.49 -9.29 -3.16
CA ALA A 125 2.58 -9.09 -2.20
C ALA A 125 3.56 -8.01 -2.67
N HIS A 126 3.89 -7.95 -3.97
CA HIS A 126 4.71 -6.87 -4.54
C HIS A 126 4.07 -5.49 -4.34
N VAL A 127 2.78 -5.34 -4.68
CA VAL A 127 2.02 -4.10 -4.46
C VAL A 127 1.97 -3.75 -2.96
N GLU A 128 1.79 -4.74 -2.10
CA GLU A 128 1.68 -4.57 -0.65
C GLU A 128 2.97 -3.99 -0.05
N LYS A 129 4.16 -4.35 -0.56
CA LYS A 129 5.45 -3.80 -0.09
C LYS A 129 5.47 -2.26 -0.14
N TYR A 130 4.94 -1.69 -1.21
CA TYR A 130 4.81 -0.24 -1.37
C TYR A 130 3.65 0.31 -0.54
N TYR A 131 2.47 -0.31 -0.61
CA TYR A 131 1.28 0.16 0.11
C TYR A 131 1.50 0.25 1.62
N ARG A 132 2.01 -0.81 2.24
CA ARG A 132 2.28 -0.84 3.69
C ARG A 132 3.36 0.17 4.11
N THR A 133 4.34 0.42 3.24
CA THR A 133 5.37 1.44 3.48
C THR A 133 4.73 2.83 3.52
N LEU A 134 3.90 3.16 2.53
CA LEU A 134 3.16 4.42 2.51
C LEU A 134 2.24 4.56 3.74
N LYS A 135 1.60 3.48 4.17
CA LYS A 135 0.84 3.50 5.43
C LYS A 135 1.73 3.80 6.64
N SER A 136 2.94 3.24 6.71
CA SER A 136 3.92 3.58 7.75
C SER A 136 4.36 5.04 7.72
N PHE A 137 4.35 5.68 6.54
CA PHE A 137 4.67 7.11 6.43
C PHE A 137 3.54 8.02 6.92
N GLY A 138 2.36 7.46 7.22
CA GLY A 138 1.15 8.24 7.45
C GLY A 138 0.67 8.93 6.16
N ALA A 139 0.82 8.26 5.01
CA ALA A 139 0.36 8.76 3.73
C ALA A 139 -1.11 8.37 3.45
N PRO A 140 -1.92 9.27 2.88
CA PRO A 140 -3.14 8.89 2.17
C PRO A 140 -2.75 8.22 0.85
N VAL A 141 -3.34 7.06 0.59
CA VAL A 141 -3.05 6.26 -0.61
C VAL A 141 -4.31 6.00 -1.40
N ASP A 142 -4.28 6.33 -2.69
CA ASP A 142 -5.37 6.06 -3.62
C ASP A 142 -4.94 4.97 -4.62
N PHE A 143 -5.73 3.90 -4.74
CA PHE A 143 -5.60 2.98 -5.86
C PHE A 143 -6.36 3.54 -7.05
N ILE A 144 -5.65 3.77 -8.16
CA ILE A 144 -6.20 4.44 -9.33
C ILE A 144 -6.07 3.58 -10.59
N SER A 145 -6.93 3.87 -11.57
CA SER A 145 -6.77 3.41 -12.95
C SER A 145 -6.11 4.49 -13.81
N GLU A 146 -5.76 4.12 -15.04
CA GLU A 146 -5.17 5.04 -16.04
C GLU A 146 -6.07 6.24 -16.38
N ALA A 147 -7.37 6.17 -16.08
CA ALA A 147 -8.31 7.26 -16.34
C ALA A 147 -8.18 8.43 -15.35
N LYS A 148 -7.41 8.26 -14.26
CA LYS A 148 -7.24 9.30 -13.24
C LYS A 148 -6.16 10.30 -13.63
N GLN A 149 -6.41 11.57 -13.29
CA GLN A 149 -5.46 12.64 -13.49
C GLN A 149 -4.28 12.51 -12.49
N LEU A 150 -3.09 12.22 -13.02
CA LEU A 150 -1.90 11.95 -12.20
C LEU A 150 -1.37 13.20 -11.48
N SER A 151 -1.61 14.41 -12.03
CA SER A 151 -1.15 15.67 -11.45
C SER A 151 -1.75 15.97 -10.06
N ASP A 152 -2.79 15.25 -9.65
CA ASP A 152 -3.40 15.35 -8.32
C ASP A 152 -2.54 14.72 -7.20
N TYR A 153 -1.46 14.02 -7.58
CA TYR A 153 -0.62 13.23 -6.70
C TYR A 153 0.83 13.71 -6.74
N PRO A 154 1.38 14.12 -5.57
CA PRO A 154 2.82 14.38 -5.42
C PRO A 154 3.70 13.19 -5.85
N VAL A 155 3.23 11.97 -5.59
CA VAL A 155 3.93 10.72 -5.89
C VAL A 155 2.98 9.73 -6.55
N VAL A 156 3.43 9.05 -7.61
CA VAL A 156 2.72 7.94 -8.27
C VAL A 156 3.63 6.71 -8.32
N ILE A 157 3.13 5.57 -7.87
CA ILE A 157 3.80 4.28 -7.94
C ILE A 157 3.08 3.38 -8.95
N VAL A 158 3.85 2.78 -9.84
CA VAL A 158 3.40 1.86 -10.89
C VAL A 158 4.06 0.50 -10.65
N PRO A 159 3.49 -0.33 -9.76
CA PRO A 159 4.06 -1.62 -9.40
C PRO A 159 3.75 -2.69 -10.46
N ALA A 160 4.78 -3.23 -11.09
CA ALA A 160 4.71 -4.35 -12.04
C ALA A 160 3.63 -4.17 -13.12
N TYR A 161 3.54 -2.99 -13.73
CA TYR A 161 2.50 -2.67 -14.70
C TYR A 161 2.91 -3.08 -16.13
N GLN A 162 2.95 -4.40 -16.39
CA GLN A 162 3.51 -4.98 -17.62
C GLN A 162 2.76 -4.65 -18.92
N LEU A 163 1.44 -4.43 -18.87
CA LEU A 163 0.63 -4.11 -20.05
C LEU A 163 0.60 -2.61 -20.32
N ALA A 164 1.35 -2.14 -21.31
CA ALA A 164 1.42 -0.71 -21.65
C ALA A 164 1.41 -0.48 -23.17
N ASP A 165 1.28 0.79 -23.54
CA ASP A 165 1.47 1.27 -24.90
C ASP A 165 2.24 2.61 -24.88
N PRO A 166 2.70 3.11 -26.04
CA PRO A 166 3.41 4.39 -26.09
C PRO A 166 2.61 5.57 -25.56
N ALA A 167 1.27 5.54 -25.61
CA ALA A 167 0.43 6.62 -25.12
C ALA A 167 0.45 6.68 -23.58
N LEU A 168 0.37 5.53 -22.91
CA LEU A 168 0.48 5.44 -21.45
C LEU A 168 1.86 5.88 -20.96
N VAL A 169 2.94 5.43 -21.62
CA VAL A 169 4.29 5.87 -21.28
C VAL A 169 4.45 7.38 -21.50
N SER A 170 3.81 7.94 -22.52
CA SER A 170 3.79 9.39 -22.76
C SER A 170 3.05 10.14 -21.63
N GLN A 171 1.95 9.61 -21.10
CA GLN A 171 1.24 10.20 -19.96
C GLN A 171 2.12 10.22 -18.69
N TRP A 172 2.82 9.12 -18.40
CA TRP A 172 3.78 9.07 -17.30
C TRP A 172 4.94 10.05 -17.49
N THR A 173 5.43 10.16 -18.73
CA THR A 173 6.48 11.11 -19.09
C THR A 173 6.05 12.55 -18.85
N GLU A 174 4.82 12.89 -19.26
CA GLU A 174 4.28 14.24 -19.09
C GLU A 174 4.02 14.57 -17.62
N TYR A 175 3.50 13.61 -16.85
CA TYR A 175 3.36 13.74 -15.39
C TYR A 175 4.69 14.12 -14.73
N VAL A 176 5.76 13.39 -15.06
CA VAL A 176 7.10 13.63 -14.51
C VAL A 176 7.66 14.98 -14.97
N LYS A 177 7.60 15.28 -16.28
CA LYS A 177 8.11 16.55 -16.81
C LYS A 177 7.47 17.76 -16.14
N ASN A 178 6.21 17.66 -15.73
CA ASN A 178 5.45 18.70 -15.06
C ASN A 178 5.64 18.77 -13.54
N GLY A 179 6.50 17.94 -12.95
CA GLY A 179 6.83 17.99 -11.51
C GLY A 179 6.41 16.77 -10.72
N GLY A 180 5.81 15.77 -11.37
CA GLY A 180 5.44 14.51 -10.75
C GLY A 180 6.64 13.66 -10.34
N ASN A 181 6.48 12.84 -9.31
CA ASN A 181 7.50 11.92 -8.83
C ASN A 181 7.02 10.49 -9.05
N LEU A 182 7.60 9.85 -10.05
CA LEU A 182 7.15 8.55 -10.53
C LEU A 182 8.09 7.44 -10.05
N ILE A 183 7.52 6.40 -9.46
CA ILE A 183 8.20 5.14 -9.17
C ILE A 183 7.65 4.10 -10.15
N LEU A 184 8.51 3.59 -11.01
CA LEU A 184 8.24 2.43 -11.84
C LEU A 184 9.00 1.24 -11.25
N THR A 185 8.39 0.05 -11.24
CA THR A 185 9.05 -1.15 -10.74
C THR A 185 9.27 -2.16 -11.86
N CYS A 186 10.01 -3.22 -11.55
CA CYS A 186 10.27 -4.33 -12.45
C CYS A 186 9.00 -4.82 -13.15
N ARG A 187 9.17 -5.39 -14.34
CA ARG A 187 8.09 -5.87 -15.22
C ARG A 187 7.28 -4.79 -15.91
N THR A 188 7.44 -3.50 -15.57
CA THR A 188 6.60 -2.44 -16.12
C THR A 188 6.82 -2.27 -17.63
N ALA A 189 5.73 -2.17 -18.39
CA ALA A 189 5.71 -1.97 -19.85
C ALA A 189 6.51 -2.99 -20.68
N HIS A 190 6.64 -4.23 -20.20
CA HIS A 190 7.27 -5.32 -20.98
C HIS A 190 6.41 -5.82 -22.14
N LYS A 191 5.10 -5.57 -22.10
CA LYS A 191 4.13 -6.10 -23.07
C LYS A 191 3.25 -4.99 -23.63
N ASP A 192 2.77 -5.20 -24.84
CA ASP A 192 1.68 -4.43 -25.41
C ASP A 192 0.35 -4.70 -24.69
N ARG A 193 -0.70 -3.95 -25.03
CA ARG A 193 -2.06 -4.11 -24.46
C ARG A 193 -2.69 -5.48 -24.71
N TYR A 194 -2.17 -6.24 -25.67
CA TYR A 194 -2.66 -7.57 -26.02
C TYR A 194 -1.83 -8.67 -25.35
N GLY A 195 -0.91 -8.32 -24.45
CA GLY A 195 -0.08 -9.26 -23.70
C GLY A 195 1.09 -9.84 -24.49
N ARG A 196 1.46 -9.22 -25.62
CA ARG A 196 2.56 -9.65 -26.50
C ARG A 196 3.83 -8.88 -26.18
N LEU A 197 4.97 -9.53 -26.35
CA LEU A 197 6.25 -8.82 -26.36
C LEU A 197 6.36 -8.04 -27.68
N PRO A 198 6.61 -6.72 -27.64
CA PRO A 198 6.84 -5.94 -28.85
C PRO A 198 8.18 -6.32 -29.51
N GLU A 199 8.27 -6.17 -30.84
CA GLU A 199 9.50 -6.43 -31.60
C GLU A 199 10.48 -5.23 -31.51
N ILE A 200 10.96 -5.00 -30.29
CA ILE A 200 11.97 -3.99 -29.92
C ILE A 200 12.91 -4.61 -28.87
N PRO A 201 14.12 -4.06 -28.65
CA PRO A 201 14.92 -4.36 -27.46
C PRO A 201 14.08 -4.43 -26.18
N PHE A 202 14.29 -5.48 -25.39
CA PHE A 202 13.41 -5.79 -24.26
C PHE A 202 13.40 -4.67 -23.22
N GLY A 203 12.20 -4.24 -22.78
CA GLY A 203 12.01 -3.12 -21.85
C GLY A 203 12.20 -1.71 -22.45
N GLU A 204 12.54 -1.59 -23.74
CA GLU A 204 12.91 -0.31 -24.34
C GLU A 204 11.74 0.71 -24.40
N MET A 205 10.49 0.26 -24.25
CA MET A 205 9.33 1.14 -24.17
C MET A 205 9.50 2.22 -23.08
N LEU A 206 10.22 1.92 -22.00
CA LEU A 206 10.48 2.86 -20.90
C LEU A 206 11.78 3.67 -21.03
N THR A 207 12.65 3.37 -22.00
CA THR A 207 13.94 4.07 -22.15
C THR A 207 13.79 5.59 -22.24
N PRO A 208 12.84 6.15 -23.03
CA PRO A 208 12.68 7.62 -23.12
C PRO A 208 12.32 8.28 -21.79
N LEU A 209 11.64 7.55 -20.89
CA LEU A 209 11.20 8.02 -19.59
C LEU A 209 12.26 7.81 -18.51
N THR A 210 12.78 6.59 -18.41
CA THR A 210 13.67 6.16 -17.32
C THR A 210 15.14 6.41 -17.63
N GLY A 211 15.52 6.55 -18.90
CA GLY A 211 16.92 6.55 -19.33
C GLY A 211 17.61 5.20 -19.17
N ASN A 212 16.93 4.19 -18.64
CA ASN A 212 17.48 2.86 -18.51
C ASN A 212 17.25 2.08 -19.79
N ARG A 213 18.29 1.44 -20.27
CA ARG A 213 18.14 0.20 -21.05
C ARG A 213 18.18 -0.98 -20.09
N MET A 214 17.57 -2.09 -20.49
CA MET A 214 17.70 -3.36 -19.79
C MET A 214 18.62 -4.27 -20.62
N ASP A 215 19.60 -4.88 -19.96
CA ASP A 215 20.45 -5.90 -20.59
C ASP A 215 19.67 -7.22 -20.65
N PHE A 216 19.25 -7.70 -19.48
CA PHE A 216 18.40 -8.86 -19.28
C PHE A 216 17.71 -8.78 -17.91
N PHE A 217 16.82 -9.73 -17.63
CA PHE A 217 16.29 -9.99 -16.30
C PHE A 217 16.64 -11.42 -15.87
N ASP A 218 16.67 -11.65 -14.57
CA ASP A 218 16.98 -12.94 -13.98
C ASP A 218 15.97 -13.31 -12.87
N LEU A 219 15.85 -14.61 -12.63
CA LEU A 219 14.91 -15.23 -11.72
C LEU A 219 15.68 -16.31 -10.94
N LEU A 220 15.94 -16.06 -9.66
CA LEU A 220 16.77 -16.93 -8.85
C LEU A 220 15.96 -18.01 -8.14
N LEU A 221 16.63 -19.11 -7.84
CA LEU A 221 16.07 -20.18 -7.04
C LEU A 221 15.81 -19.68 -5.61
N PRO A 222 14.63 -19.95 -5.03
CA PRO A 222 14.32 -19.55 -3.64
C PRO A 222 15.32 -20.08 -2.62
N GLU A 223 15.93 -21.24 -2.91
CA GLU A 223 16.91 -21.90 -2.06
C GLU A 223 18.30 -21.24 -2.12
N ASN A 224 18.55 -20.41 -3.14
CA ASN A 224 19.79 -19.64 -3.30
C ASN A 224 19.45 -18.21 -3.77
N PRO A 225 18.87 -17.37 -2.90
CA PRO A 225 18.49 -16.02 -3.27
C PRO A 225 19.72 -15.12 -3.40
N GLY A 226 19.65 -14.18 -4.34
CA GLY A 226 20.68 -13.17 -4.53
C GLY A 226 20.50 -12.01 -3.55
N LYS A 227 21.46 -11.07 -3.57
CA LYS A 227 21.39 -9.83 -2.80
C LYS A 227 21.51 -8.61 -3.70
N VAL A 228 20.85 -7.54 -3.27
CA VAL A 228 21.05 -6.18 -3.75
C VAL A 228 21.59 -5.34 -2.59
N MET A 229 22.55 -4.47 -2.87
CA MET A 229 23.15 -3.54 -1.92
C MET A 229 22.62 -2.12 -2.12
N MET A 230 22.22 -1.46 -1.04
CA MET A 230 21.94 -0.02 -0.99
C MET A 230 22.52 0.53 0.31
N ASN A 231 23.35 1.58 0.23
CA ASN A 231 23.98 2.22 1.41
C ASN A 231 24.65 1.21 2.38
N SER A 232 25.41 0.26 1.83
CA SER A 232 26.07 -0.83 2.57
C SER A 232 25.13 -1.84 3.27
N GLN A 233 23.82 -1.72 3.13
CA GLN A 233 22.84 -2.71 3.57
C GLN A 233 22.52 -3.70 2.44
N ALA A 234 22.43 -4.98 2.78
CA ALA A 234 22.08 -6.05 1.84
C ALA A 234 20.59 -6.43 1.97
N TYR A 235 19.95 -6.70 0.83
CA TYR A 235 18.54 -7.09 0.72
C TYR A 235 18.41 -8.32 -0.16
N SER A 236 17.68 -9.34 0.30
CA SER A 236 17.55 -10.60 -0.42
C SER A 236 16.42 -10.54 -1.46
N TRP A 237 16.65 -11.16 -2.62
CA TRP A 237 15.69 -11.24 -3.71
C TRP A 237 15.83 -12.55 -4.47
N ASN A 238 14.76 -12.97 -5.15
CA ASN A 238 14.82 -14.11 -6.07
C ASN A 238 13.72 -14.09 -7.13
N THR A 239 12.64 -13.35 -6.89
CA THR A 239 11.41 -13.36 -7.68
C THR A 239 11.59 -12.72 -9.06
N TRP A 240 12.22 -11.56 -9.11
CA TRP A 240 12.52 -10.81 -10.34
C TRP A 240 13.64 -9.80 -10.11
N GLY A 241 14.64 -9.76 -11.01
CA GLY A 241 15.71 -8.77 -10.99
C GLY A 241 16.15 -8.39 -12.40
N GLU A 242 16.06 -7.11 -12.73
CA GLU A 242 16.46 -6.53 -14.02
C GLU A 242 17.85 -5.92 -13.92
N VAL A 243 18.74 -6.30 -14.83
CA VAL A 243 20.09 -5.76 -14.93
C VAL A 243 20.06 -4.54 -15.84
N LEU A 244 20.21 -3.37 -15.23
CA LEU A 244 19.99 -2.08 -15.90
C LEU A 244 21.30 -1.49 -16.44
N ILE A 245 21.19 -0.84 -17.59
CA ILE A 245 22.22 0.02 -18.17
C ILE A 245 21.67 1.45 -18.13
N PRO A 246 21.96 2.22 -17.07
CA PRO A 246 21.46 3.58 -16.91
C PRO A 246 22.10 4.55 -17.90
N ALA A 247 21.38 5.63 -18.21
CA ALA A 247 21.96 6.82 -18.83
C ALA A 247 23.00 7.46 -17.90
N SER A 248 23.93 8.22 -18.48
CA SER A 248 25.04 8.86 -17.75
C SER A 248 24.59 9.91 -16.72
N ASP A 249 23.37 10.44 -16.86
CA ASP A 249 22.77 11.42 -15.95
C ASP A 249 21.92 10.78 -14.83
N ALA A 250 21.76 9.45 -14.83
CA ALA A 250 21.05 8.73 -13.79
C ALA A 250 21.98 8.37 -12.62
N GLN A 251 21.44 8.47 -11.41
CA GLN A 251 22.06 7.97 -10.19
C GLN A 251 21.70 6.50 -10.00
N VAL A 252 22.65 5.71 -9.54
CA VAL A 252 22.42 4.32 -9.13
C VAL A 252 22.23 4.30 -7.62
N TRP A 253 21.06 3.87 -7.15
CA TRP A 253 20.75 3.79 -5.72
C TRP A 253 21.01 2.41 -5.14
N ALA A 254 20.91 1.36 -5.97
CA ALA A 254 21.19 0.00 -5.53
C ALA A 254 21.81 -0.83 -6.65
N THR A 255 22.68 -1.77 -6.28
CA THR A 255 23.42 -2.66 -7.20
C THR A 255 23.32 -4.11 -6.75
N TYR A 256 23.33 -5.05 -7.68
CA TYR A 256 23.44 -6.47 -7.37
C TYR A 256 24.77 -6.77 -6.64
N ALA A 257 24.74 -7.64 -5.63
CA ALA A 257 25.91 -8.02 -4.85
C ALA A 257 26.53 -9.34 -5.31
N ASP A 258 25.71 -10.20 -5.93
CA ASP A 258 26.04 -11.58 -6.27
C ASP A 258 25.82 -11.84 -7.77
N GLU A 259 26.03 -13.10 -8.18
CA GLU A 259 25.97 -13.58 -9.57
C GLU A 259 27.01 -12.91 -10.50
N TYR A 260 27.04 -13.32 -11.77
CA TYR A 260 28.00 -12.79 -12.76
C TYR A 260 27.77 -11.30 -13.10
N TYR A 261 26.69 -10.72 -12.60
CA TYR A 261 26.31 -9.31 -12.75
C TYR A 261 26.45 -8.50 -11.45
N ALA A 262 27.23 -8.98 -10.48
CA ALA A 262 27.61 -8.20 -9.30
C ALA A 262 28.17 -6.83 -9.69
N GLY A 263 27.75 -5.78 -8.95
CA GLY A 263 28.07 -4.38 -9.21
C GLY A 263 27.20 -3.72 -10.28
N LYS A 264 26.35 -4.46 -10.99
CA LYS A 264 25.43 -3.86 -11.97
C LYS A 264 24.24 -3.16 -11.28
N PRO A 265 23.72 -2.07 -11.86
CA PRO A 265 22.57 -1.34 -11.32
C PRO A 265 21.29 -2.18 -11.26
N ALA A 266 20.64 -2.18 -10.09
CA ALA A 266 19.32 -2.76 -9.84
C ALA A 266 18.24 -1.68 -9.66
N VAL A 267 18.63 -0.51 -9.12
CA VAL A 267 17.71 0.61 -8.89
C VAL A 267 18.37 1.91 -9.32
N THR A 268 17.65 2.69 -10.12
CA THR A 268 18.15 3.97 -10.63
C THR A 268 17.18 5.10 -10.36
N PHE A 269 17.72 6.31 -10.29
CA PHE A 269 16.99 7.54 -10.06
C PHE A 269 17.48 8.61 -11.02
N ARG A 270 16.58 9.38 -11.61
CA ARG A 270 16.95 10.56 -12.39
C ARG A 270 15.93 11.67 -12.27
N LYS A 271 16.40 12.90 -12.52
CA LYS A 271 15.52 14.06 -12.74
C LYS A 271 15.12 14.10 -14.20
N LEU A 272 13.85 14.43 -14.46
CA LEU A 272 13.34 14.62 -15.82
C LEU A 272 12.34 15.78 -15.82
N GLY A 273 12.65 16.84 -16.56
CA GLY A 273 11.90 18.10 -16.48
C GLY A 273 11.90 18.65 -15.04
N LYS A 274 10.71 18.90 -14.48
CA LYS A 274 10.55 19.41 -13.11
C LYS A 274 10.43 18.30 -12.05
N GLY A 275 10.28 17.04 -12.45
CA GLY A 275 10.00 15.92 -11.57
C GLY A 275 11.12 14.88 -11.54
N THR A 276 10.78 13.69 -11.05
CA THR A 276 11.73 12.60 -10.86
C THR A 276 11.17 11.26 -11.33
N VAL A 277 12.08 10.36 -11.74
CA VAL A 277 11.79 8.96 -12.03
C VAL A 277 12.70 8.10 -11.19
N THR A 278 12.12 7.20 -10.40
CA THR A 278 12.82 6.09 -9.75
C THR A 278 12.41 4.79 -10.43
N TYR A 279 13.36 4.02 -10.92
CA TYR A 279 13.11 2.71 -11.51
C TYR A 279 13.66 1.61 -10.61
N VAL A 280 12.79 0.78 -10.07
CA VAL A 280 13.11 -0.31 -9.13
C VAL A 280 13.08 -1.64 -9.88
N GLY A 281 14.22 -2.06 -10.43
CA GLY A 281 14.34 -3.25 -11.27
C GLY A 281 14.30 -4.58 -10.52
N VAL A 282 14.21 -4.57 -9.19
CA VAL A 282 14.25 -5.77 -8.34
C VAL A 282 13.02 -5.84 -7.43
N ASP A 283 12.54 -7.05 -7.14
CA ASP A 283 11.54 -7.35 -6.12
C ASP A 283 12.19 -8.07 -4.93
N THR A 284 12.34 -7.41 -3.77
CA THR A 284 13.01 -8.00 -2.60
C THR A 284 12.04 -8.73 -1.69
N HIS A 285 12.49 -9.77 -0.97
CA HIS A 285 11.59 -10.67 -0.23
C HIS A 285 10.68 -9.97 0.76
N ASP A 286 11.28 -9.18 1.63
CA ASP A 286 10.63 -8.66 2.82
C ASP A 286 10.19 -7.21 2.68
N GLY A 287 10.40 -6.58 1.50
CA GLY A 287 10.05 -5.20 1.20
C GLY A 287 10.87 -4.12 1.92
N ALA A 288 11.99 -4.47 2.57
CA ALA A 288 12.84 -3.52 3.29
C ALA A 288 13.58 -2.57 2.34
N LEU A 289 14.05 -3.06 1.18
CA LEU A 289 14.66 -2.20 0.16
C LEU A 289 13.65 -1.17 -0.33
N GLU A 290 12.44 -1.61 -0.69
CA GLU A 290 11.35 -0.76 -1.18
C GLU A 290 11.00 0.32 -0.16
N LYS A 291 11.04 -0.02 1.14
CA LYS A 291 10.87 0.95 2.22
C LYS A 291 11.97 2.01 2.22
N ASP A 292 13.23 1.61 2.15
CA ASP A 292 14.38 2.52 2.22
C ASP A 292 14.52 3.38 0.96
N LEU A 293 14.15 2.84 -0.21
CA LEU A 293 14.02 3.59 -1.46
C LEU A 293 12.95 4.69 -1.35
N LEU A 294 11.78 4.36 -0.82
CA LEU A 294 10.73 5.35 -0.60
C LEU A 294 11.14 6.39 0.43
N LYS A 295 11.84 6.01 1.51
CA LYS A 295 12.41 6.97 2.49
C LYS A 295 13.40 7.93 1.82
N GLN A 296 14.32 7.40 1.03
CA GLN A 296 15.30 8.19 0.31
C GLN A 296 14.64 9.17 -0.67
N LEU A 297 13.65 8.71 -1.44
CA LEU A 297 12.88 9.58 -2.33
C LEU A 297 12.14 10.67 -1.57
N TYR A 298 11.38 10.33 -0.53
CA TYR A 298 10.62 11.30 0.26
C TYR A 298 11.53 12.35 0.92
N ALA A 299 12.72 11.95 1.39
CA ALA A 299 13.72 12.87 1.90
C ALA A 299 14.24 13.82 0.80
N GLN A 300 14.51 13.32 -0.42
CA GLN A 300 14.89 14.16 -1.55
C GLN A 300 13.80 15.15 -1.96
N LEU A 301 12.54 14.76 -1.83
CA LEU A 301 11.37 15.61 -2.10
C LEU A 301 11.02 16.54 -0.93
N GLN A 302 11.74 16.46 0.19
CA GLN A 302 11.47 17.20 1.42
C GLN A 302 10.06 16.97 1.97
N ILE A 303 9.52 15.76 1.75
CA ILE A 303 8.21 15.34 2.26
C ILE A 303 8.44 14.60 3.59
N PRO A 304 8.01 15.16 4.75
CA PRO A 304 8.20 14.52 6.03
C PRO A 304 7.32 13.27 6.16
N VAL A 305 7.85 12.23 6.82
CA VAL A 305 7.15 10.95 7.07
C VAL A 305 7.03 10.68 8.58
N MET A 306 5.99 9.95 9.00
CA MET A 306 5.72 9.70 10.42
C MET A 306 6.45 8.50 11.03
N ASP A 307 7.01 7.61 10.20
CA ASP A 307 7.69 6.37 10.63
C ASP A 307 6.87 5.53 11.64
N LEU A 308 5.57 5.37 11.38
CA LEU A 308 4.67 4.54 12.18
C LEU A 308 5.16 3.08 12.20
N PRO A 309 5.08 2.39 13.34
CA PRO A 309 5.49 0.99 13.42
C PRO A 309 4.56 0.09 12.60
N TYR A 310 5.05 -1.10 12.27
CA TYR A 310 4.25 -2.12 11.58
C TYR A 310 2.93 -2.40 12.33
N GLY A 311 1.82 -2.42 11.60
CA GLY A 311 0.49 -2.61 12.15
C GLY A 311 -0.16 -1.34 12.71
N VAL A 312 0.49 -0.17 12.67
CA VAL A 312 -0.15 1.10 13.05
C VAL A 312 -0.42 1.94 11.81
N THR A 313 -1.65 2.42 11.68
CA THR A 313 -2.05 3.30 10.58
C THR A 313 -2.72 4.57 11.08
N LEU A 314 -2.59 5.64 10.31
CA LEU A 314 -3.26 6.93 10.53
C LEU A 314 -4.04 7.31 9.27
N GLU A 315 -5.25 7.81 9.49
CA GLU A 315 -6.10 8.44 8.47
C GLU A 315 -6.70 9.74 9.01
N TYR A 316 -7.07 10.63 8.09
CA TYR A 316 -7.82 11.85 8.40
C TYR A 316 -9.15 11.86 7.68
N ARG A 317 -10.23 12.05 8.45
CA ARG A 317 -11.60 12.14 7.93
C ARG A 317 -12.45 13.08 8.78
N ASN A 318 -13.10 14.05 8.13
CA ASN A 318 -14.24 14.80 8.68
C ASN A 318 -14.01 15.53 10.03
N GLY A 319 -12.82 16.05 10.29
CA GLY A 319 -12.45 16.70 11.55
C GLY A 319 -11.42 15.92 12.34
N LEU A 320 -11.19 14.66 11.95
CA LEU A 320 -10.74 13.62 12.86
C LEU A 320 -9.46 12.97 12.33
N GLY A 321 -8.43 12.91 13.16
CA GLY A 321 -7.34 11.96 13.03
C GLY A 321 -7.72 10.64 13.67
N ILE A 322 -7.54 9.54 12.96
CA ILE A 322 -7.93 8.20 13.38
C ILE A 322 -6.70 7.30 13.31
N VAL A 323 -6.24 6.85 14.47
CA VAL A 323 -5.10 5.92 14.61
C VAL A 323 -5.63 4.54 14.94
N LEU A 324 -5.20 3.55 14.16
CA LEU A 324 -5.62 2.15 14.29
C LEU A 324 -4.40 1.31 14.64
N ASN A 325 -4.50 0.48 15.68
CA ASN A 325 -3.43 -0.44 16.09
C ASN A 325 -3.82 -1.90 15.83
N TYR A 326 -3.30 -2.45 14.73
CA TYR A 326 -3.40 -3.87 14.36
C TYR A 326 -2.25 -4.71 14.90
N SER A 327 -1.26 -4.10 15.56
CA SER A 327 -0.11 -4.83 16.09
C SER A 327 -0.47 -5.64 17.35
N ASP A 328 0.37 -6.61 17.66
CA ASP A 328 0.27 -7.52 18.81
C ASP A 328 0.72 -6.91 20.14
N ARG A 329 0.96 -5.59 20.16
CA ARG A 329 1.37 -4.84 21.35
C ARG A 329 0.72 -3.45 21.43
N PRO A 330 0.61 -2.86 22.63
CA PRO A 330 0.21 -1.47 22.78
C PRO A 330 1.16 -0.53 22.05
N TYR A 331 0.61 0.59 21.55
CA TYR A 331 1.37 1.64 20.89
C TYR A 331 1.00 3.00 21.47
N THR A 332 2.00 3.79 21.87
CA THR A 332 1.78 5.16 22.35
C THR A 332 1.89 6.15 21.21
N PHE A 333 0.77 6.78 20.83
CA PHE A 333 0.74 7.82 19.82
C PHE A 333 0.93 9.21 20.44
N ALA A 334 1.90 9.96 19.92
CA ALA A 334 2.10 11.36 20.29
C ALA A 334 1.05 12.23 19.60
N LEU A 335 0.12 12.79 20.38
CA LEU A 335 -0.88 13.71 19.84
C LEU A 335 -0.22 14.99 19.31
N PRO A 336 -0.61 15.48 18.13
CA PRO A 336 -0.21 16.79 17.66
C PRO A 336 -0.54 17.89 18.68
N GLN A 337 0.28 18.93 18.74
CA GLN A 337 0.03 20.07 19.64
C GLN A 337 -1.36 20.66 19.37
N GLY A 338 -2.15 20.87 20.43
CA GLY A 338 -3.52 21.40 20.33
C GLY A 338 -4.59 20.38 19.92
N ALA A 339 -4.22 19.14 19.60
CA ALA A 339 -5.17 18.06 19.39
C ALA A 339 -5.76 17.56 20.72
N LYS A 340 -6.99 17.04 20.66
CA LYS A 340 -7.69 16.43 21.79
C LYS A 340 -8.17 15.03 21.43
N ALA A 341 -7.86 14.03 22.27
CA ALA A 341 -8.44 12.70 22.16
C ALA A 341 -9.97 12.75 22.43
N LEU A 342 -10.73 12.10 21.56
CA LEU A 342 -12.19 12.00 21.60
C LEU A 342 -12.65 10.57 21.87
N VAL A 343 -11.95 9.58 21.31
CA VAL A 343 -12.21 8.15 21.52
C VAL A 343 -10.88 7.47 21.83
N GLY A 344 -10.86 6.61 22.86
CA GLY A 344 -9.65 5.91 23.29
C GLY A 344 -8.65 6.80 24.02
N SER A 345 -7.43 6.29 24.19
CA SER A 345 -6.29 6.93 24.85
C SER A 345 -5.07 6.98 23.94
N THR A 346 -4.08 7.80 24.30
CA THR A 346 -2.81 7.88 23.57
C THR A 346 -1.99 6.60 23.64
N GLU A 347 -2.13 5.83 24.72
CA GLU A 347 -1.73 4.42 24.74
C GLU A 347 -2.85 3.59 24.09
N ILE A 348 -2.60 3.11 22.87
CA ILE A 348 -3.56 2.39 22.03
C ILE A 348 -3.29 0.90 22.19
N PRO A 349 -4.18 0.10 22.81
CA PRO A 349 -3.97 -1.33 22.97
C PRO A 349 -3.98 -2.06 21.61
N THR A 350 -3.57 -3.33 21.61
CA THR A 350 -3.83 -4.23 20.47
C THR A 350 -5.31 -4.23 20.11
N ALA A 351 -5.61 -4.17 18.82
CA ALA A 351 -6.96 -3.97 18.28
C ALA A 351 -7.66 -2.69 18.80
N GLY A 352 -6.87 -1.70 19.21
CA GLY A 352 -7.31 -0.42 19.74
C GLY A 352 -7.44 0.66 18.67
N VAL A 353 -8.20 1.71 19.03
CA VAL A 353 -8.42 2.89 18.19
C VAL A 353 -8.28 4.14 19.04
N LEU A 354 -7.57 5.13 18.52
CA LEU A 354 -7.57 6.51 19.00
C LEU A 354 -8.19 7.41 17.93
N VAL A 355 -9.18 8.20 18.31
CA VAL A 355 -9.73 9.28 17.48
C VAL A 355 -9.44 10.60 18.17
N PHE A 356 -8.87 11.56 17.45
CA PHE A 356 -8.59 12.90 17.95
C PHE A 356 -9.07 13.98 16.98
N SER A 357 -9.32 15.18 17.48
CA SER A 357 -9.61 16.35 16.66
C SER A 357 -8.62 17.47 16.96
N PHE A 358 -8.32 18.31 15.97
CA PHE A 358 -7.69 19.60 16.22
C PHE A 358 -8.72 20.55 16.85
N LYS A 359 -8.38 21.24 17.94
CA LYS A 359 -9.20 22.36 18.39
C LYS A 359 -9.22 23.42 17.28
N LYS A 360 -10.41 23.89 16.92
CA LYS A 360 -10.56 25.12 16.11
C LYS A 360 -10.09 26.33 16.90
#